data_AF-A0A6I7Z3Y4-F1
#
_entry.id   AF-A0A6I7Z3Y4-F1
#
_cell.length_a   1.000
_cell.length_b   1.000
_cell.length_c   1.000
_cell.angle_alpha   90.00
_cell.angle_beta   90.00
_cell.angle_gamma   90.00
#
_symmetry.space_group_name_H-M   'P 1'
#
loop_
_entity.id
_entity.type
_entity.pdbx_description
1 polymer ?
#
loop_
_entity_poly.entity_id
_entity_poly.type
_entity_poly.pdbx_seq_one_letter_code
_entity_poly.pdbx_strand_id
1 'polypeptide(L)'
;MFVTLFLVPLVWGAITLLRAGAAHGIPVCPGYQLNSEGEDETGPMRSNSTCALGYSTHGGDSTGTATYEQVKYGQKVKRGELLGSGLLYMLYGTAGMTATVMATRNRAAGR
;
A
#
# COMPACT_ATOMS: atom_id res chain seq x y z
N MET A 1 -20.03 20.89 -10.81
CA MET A 1 -18.62 21.34 -10.78
C MET A 1 -17.89 21.07 -9.44
N PHE A 2 -18.59 20.89 -8.30
CA PHE A 2 -17.94 20.46 -7.03
C PHE A 2 -17.73 18.94 -6.90
N VAL A 3 -18.56 18.13 -7.57
CA VAL A 3 -18.51 16.65 -7.49
C VAL A 3 -17.17 16.10 -8.00
N THR A 4 -16.56 16.75 -9.00
CA THR A 4 -15.26 16.36 -9.55
C THR A 4 -14.12 16.49 -8.53
N LEU A 5 -14.20 17.43 -7.58
CA LEU A 5 -13.20 17.59 -6.51
C LEU A 5 -13.23 16.43 -5.51
N PHE A 6 -14.38 15.76 -5.34
CA PHE A 6 -14.54 14.62 -4.45
C PHE A 6 -14.31 13.28 -5.15
N LEU A 7 -14.40 13.24 -6.48
CA LEU A 7 -14.08 12.06 -7.30
C LEU A 7 -12.61 11.68 -7.22
N VAL A 8 -11.70 12.66 -7.24
CA VAL A 8 -10.25 12.44 -7.17
C VAL A 8 -9.84 11.69 -5.89
N PRO A 9 -10.15 12.18 -4.67
CA PRO A 9 -9.82 11.45 -3.44
C PRO A 9 -10.55 10.10 -3.33
N LEU A 10 -11.76 9.97 -3.89
CA LEU A 10 -12.51 8.71 -3.85
C LEU A 10 -11.85 7.64 -4.73
N VAL A 11 -11.46 7.98 -5.96
CA VAL A 11 -10.71 7.09 -6.86
C VAL A 11 -9.34 6.75 -6.26
N TRP A 12 -8.64 7.74 -5.69
CA TRP A 12 -7.35 7.51 -5.04
C TRP A 12 -7.48 6.58 -3.82
N GLY A 13 -8.51 6.78 -2.99
CA GLY A 13 -8.83 5.90 -1.86
C GLY A 13 -9.12 4.47 -2.32
N ALA A 14 -9.89 4.29 -3.39
CA ALA A 14 -10.18 2.97 -3.97
C ALA A 14 -8.91 2.26 -4.47
N ILE A 15 -8.03 2.97 -5.18
CA ILE A 15 -6.74 2.41 -5.64
C ILE A 15 -5.86 2.03 -4.45
N THR A 16 -5.83 2.86 -3.41
CA THR A 16 -5.03 2.61 -2.20
C THR A 16 -5.52 1.37 -1.45
N LEU A 17 -6.84 1.20 -1.32
CA LEU A 17 -7.46 0.01 -0.73
C LEU A 17 -7.23 -1.25 -1.57
N LEU A 18 -7.34 -1.15 -2.90
CA LEU A 18 -7.01 -2.26 -3.81
C LEU A 18 -5.55 -2.69 -3.64
N ARG A 19 -4.61 -1.74 -3.53
CA ARG A 19 -3.19 -2.03 -3.26
C ARG A 19 -2.98 -2.66 -1.89
N ALA A 20 -3.69 -2.20 -0.86
CA ALA A 20 -3.64 -2.80 0.48
C ALA A 20 -4.21 -4.23 0.53
N GLY A 21 -5.21 -4.51 -0.30
CA GLY A 21 -5.78 -5.84 -0.51
C GLY A 21 -4.85 -6.75 -1.31
N ALA A 22 -4.20 -6.24 -2.36
CA ALA A 22 -3.21 -6.98 -3.14
C ALA A 22 -1.91 -7.26 -2.35
N ALA A 23 -1.59 -6.42 -1.35
CA ALA A 23 -0.52 -6.68 -0.40
C ALA A 23 -0.83 -7.82 0.59
N HIS A 24 -1.99 -8.48 0.47
CA HIS A 24 -2.32 -9.67 1.22
C HIS A 24 -1.71 -10.90 0.55
N GLY A 25 -0.40 -11.09 0.75
CA GLY A 25 0.37 -12.16 0.12
C GLY A 25 1.62 -12.52 0.90
N ILE A 26 2.30 -13.57 0.44
CA ILE A 26 3.57 -14.06 0.98
C ILE A 26 4.60 -12.91 0.97
N PRO A 27 5.41 -12.71 2.02
CA PRO A 27 6.39 -11.64 2.02
C PRO A 27 7.32 -11.71 0.82
N VAL A 28 7.46 -10.57 0.15
CA VAL A 28 8.27 -10.42 -1.07
C VAL A 28 9.46 -9.56 -0.70
N CYS A 29 10.66 -10.10 -0.88
CA CYS A 29 11.89 -9.36 -0.71
C CYS A 29 12.00 -8.31 -1.85
N PRO A 30 12.18 -7.01 -1.55
CA PRO A 30 12.37 -6.00 -2.58
C PRO A 30 13.76 -6.03 -3.25
N GLY A 31 14.67 -6.88 -2.76
CA GLY A 31 16.00 -7.12 -3.34
C GLY A 31 16.28 -8.61 -3.51
N TYR A 32 17.50 -9.04 -3.23
CA TYR A 32 17.91 -10.44 -3.40
C TYR A 32 17.56 -11.26 -2.17
N GLN A 33 16.90 -12.41 -2.39
CA GLN A 33 16.60 -13.36 -1.32
C GLN A 33 17.75 -14.35 -1.26
N LEU A 34 18.46 -14.36 -0.14
CA LEU A 34 19.58 -15.25 0.11
C LEU A 34 19.10 -16.42 0.98
N ASN A 35 19.36 -17.64 0.53
CA ASN A 35 19.14 -18.84 1.32
C ASN A 35 20.16 -18.93 2.48
N SER A 36 20.07 -19.98 3.32
CA SER A 36 21.00 -20.18 4.44
C SER A 36 22.46 -20.40 4.01
N GLU A 37 22.69 -20.68 2.73
CA GLU A 37 24.00 -20.88 2.12
C GLU A 37 24.50 -19.59 1.42
N GLY A 38 23.70 -18.53 1.42
CA GLY A 38 24.04 -17.25 0.79
C GLY A 38 23.80 -17.19 -0.72
N GLU A 39 23.09 -18.17 -1.29
CA GLU A 39 22.74 -18.20 -2.72
C GLU A 39 21.41 -17.49 -2.99
N ASP A 40 21.30 -16.88 -4.18
CA ASP A 40 20.09 -16.20 -4.64
C ASP A 40 18.97 -17.20 -4.96
N GLU A 41 17.86 -17.10 -4.24
CA GLU A 41 16.70 -17.97 -4.40
C GLU A 41 15.50 -17.16 -4.89
N THR A 42 15.10 -17.37 -6.15
CA THR A 42 13.96 -16.66 -6.72
C THR A 42 12.63 -17.29 -6.28
N GLY A 43 11.77 -16.54 -5.59
CA GLY A 43 10.46 -17.03 -5.21
C GLY A 43 9.84 -16.33 -4.00
N PRO A 44 8.76 -16.90 -3.44
CA PRO A 44 8.23 -16.46 -2.16
C PRO A 44 9.26 -16.62 -1.04
N MET A 45 9.39 -15.60 -0.18
CA MET A 45 10.38 -15.60 0.89
C MET A 45 10.14 -16.75 1.87
N ARG A 46 11.16 -17.58 2.11
CA ARG A 46 11.11 -18.68 3.09
C ARG A 46 11.50 -18.17 4.47
N SER A 47 10.99 -18.80 5.52
CA SER A 47 11.26 -18.40 6.91
C SER A 47 12.74 -18.43 7.29
N ASN A 48 13.55 -19.26 6.63
CA ASN A 48 14.99 -19.38 6.85
C ASN A 48 15.85 -18.57 5.86
N SER A 49 15.23 -17.72 5.04
CA SER A 49 15.94 -16.87 4.08
C SER A 49 16.11 -15.45 4.61
N THR A 50 17.16 -14.77 4.15
CA THR A 50 17.43 -13.36 4.45
C THR A 50 17.26 -12.53 3.21
N CYS A 51 16.85 -11.28 3.37
CA CYS A 51 16.60 -10.36 2.27
C CYS A 51 17.66 -9.27 2.26
N ALA A 52 18.43 -9.17 1.18
CA ALA A 52 19.37 -8.08 0.95
C ALA A 52 18.60 -6.86 0.41
N LEU A 53 18.43 -5.81 1.23
CA LEU A 53 17.54 -4.68 0.95
C LEU A 53 18.14 -3.61 0.02
N GLY A 54 19.43 -3.67 -0.28
CA GLY A 54 20.06 -2.78 -1.26
C GLY A 54 21.41 -3.32 -1.72
N TYR A 55 21.55 -3.48 -3.02
CA TYR A 55 22.80 -3.81 -3.68
C TYR A 55 23.37 -2.52 -4.28
N SER A 56 24.48 -2.01 -3.73
CA SER A 56 25.16 -0.88 -4.37
C SER A 56 25.94 -1.40 -5.59
N THR A 57 25.55 -0.98 -6.79
CA THR A 57 26.21 -1.38 -8.05
C THR A 57 27.66 -0.88 -8.16
N HIS A 58 28.11 0.00 -7.26
CA HIS A 58 29.48 0.51 -7.21
C HIS A 58 30.40 -0.19 -6.21
N GLY A 59 29.86 -0.92 -5.22
CA GLY A 59 30.66 -1.46 -4.10
C GLY A 59 30.50 -2.95 -3.84
N GLY A 60 29.45 -3.61 -4.35
CA GLY A 60 29.16 -5.00 -3.99
C GLY A 60 28.72 -5.19 -2.52
N ASP A 61 28.69 -4.13 -1.73
CA ASP A 61 28.23 -4.14 -0.35
C ASP A 61 26.69 -4.07 -0.28
N SER A 62 26.14 -4.99 0.50
CA SER A 62 24.73 -5.08 0.83
C SER A 62 24.42 -4.04 1.90
N THR A 63 23.70 -2.96 1.58
CA THR A 63 23.42 -1.83 2.50
C THR A 63 22.42 -2.16 3.62
N GLY A 64 22.16 -3.43 3.87
CA GLY A 64 21.32 -3.92 4.96
C GLY A 64 20.67 -5.25 4.62
N THR A 65 20.76 -6.21 5.55
CA THR A 65 20.03 -7.48 5.48
C THR A 65 18.83 -7.42 6.42
N ALA A 66 17.66 -7.80 5.93
CA ALA A 66 16.46 -7.99 6.75
C ALA A 66 16.08 -9.46 6.82
N THR A 67 15.72 -9.93 8.01
CA THR A 67 15.21 -11.29 8.20
C THR A 67 13.76 -11.40 7.74
N TYR A 68 13.29 -12.63 7.52
CA TYR A 68 11.90 -12.90 7.15
C TYR A 68 10.87 -12.20 8.07
N GLU A 69 11.06 -12.26 9.39
CA GLU A 69 10.14 -11.61 10.34
C GLU A 69 10.19 -10.08 10.27
N GLN A 70 11.36 -9.49 9.98
CA GLN A 70 11.48 -8.04 9.79
C GLN A 70 10.76 -7.58 8.52
N VAL A 71 10.92 -8.30 7.40
CA VAL A 71 10.20 -8.00 6.14
C VAL A 71 8.70 -8.15 6.33
N LYS A 72 8.26 -9.24 6.97
CA LYS A 72 6.86 -9.51 7.29
C LYS A 72 6.26 -8.43 8.20
N TYR A 73 7.00 -7.97 9.20
CA TYR A 73 6.55 -6.88 10.06
C TYR A 73 6.45 -5.56 9.29
N GLY A 74 7.46 -5.20 8.49
CA GLY A 74 7.46 -4.01 7.66
C GLY A 74 6.28 -3.96 6.68
N GLN A 75 5.98 -5.09 6.02
CA GLN A 75 4.80 -5.20 5.16
C GLN A 75 3.49 -5.06 5.93
N LYS A 76 3.37 -5.64 7.13
CA LYS A 76 2.19 -5.47 7.99
C LYS A 76 1.97 -4.00 8.37
N VAL A 77 3.02 -3.29 8.77
CA VAL A 77 2.94 -1.86 9.13
C VAL A 77 2.53 -1.03 7.93
N LYS A 78 3.21 -1.20 6.79
CA LYS A 78 2.89 -0.49 5.54
C LYS A 78 1.46 -0.75 5.07
N ARG A 79 0.98 -1.99 5.24
CA ARG A 79 -0.42 -2.34 4.97
C ARG A 79 -1.39 -1.62 5.88
N GLY A 80 -1.11 -1.54 7.18
CA GLY A 80 -1.92 -0.79 8.15
C GLY A 80 -2.03 0.69 7.77
N GLU A 81 -0.90 1.29 7.39
CA GLU A 81 -0.84 2.67 6.91
C GLU A 81 -1.67 2.87 5.62
N LEU A 82 -1.48 2.02 4.61
CA LEU A 82 -2.25 2.05 3.37
C LEU A 82 -3.75 1.88 3.60
N LEU A 83 -4.15 0.98 4.51
CA LEU A 83 -5.55 0.80 4.90
C LEU A 83 -6.12 2.04 5.58
N GLY A 84 -5.38 2.62 6.53
CA GLY A 84 -5.80 3.83 7.24
C GLY A 84 -5.96 5.02 6.31
N SER A 85 -4.94 5.33 5.51
CA SER A 85 -4.99 6.41 4.53
C SER A 85 -6.07 6.16 3.47
N GLY A 86 -6.20 4.93 2.96
CA GLY A 86 -7.24 4.56 2.00
C GLY A 86 -8.66 4.75 2.54
N LEU A 87 -8.90 4.36 3.79
CA LEU A 87 -10.18 4.57 4.49
C LEU A 87 -10.49 6.05 4.67
N LEU A 88 -9.51 6.85 5.10
CA LEU A 88 -9.69 8.30 5.28
C LEU A 88 -10.05 8.99 3.95
N TYR A 89 -9.38 8.65 2.86
CA TYR A 89 -9.71 9.18 1.53
C TYR A 89 -11.10 8.77 1.06
N MET A 90 -11.49 7.51 1.29
CA MET A 90 -12.85 7.03 0.99
C MET A 90 -13.92 7.75 1.81
N LEU A 91 -13.73 7.91 3.12
CA LEU A 91 -14.66 8.61 4.00
C LEU A 91 -14.80 10.08 3.60
N TYR A 92 -13.70 10.76 3.31
CA TYR A 92 -13.71 12.15 2.87
C TYR A 92 -14.44 12.31 1.52
N GLY A 93 -14.11 11.47 0.54
CA GLY A 93 -14.75 11.47 -0.79
C GLY A 93 -16.25 11.19 -0.71
N THR A 94 -16.66 10.18 0.06
CA THR A 94 -18.07 9.78 0.21
C THR A 94 -18.90 10.82 0.96
N ALA A 95 -18.35 11.43 2.03
CA ALA A 95 -19.03 12.50 2.77
C ALA A 95 -19.23 13.75 1.91
N GLY A 96 -18.22 14.16 1.15
CA GLY A 96 -18.34 15.29 0.22
C GLY A 96 -19.32 15.03 -0.92
N MET A 97 -19.36 13.80 -1.44
CA MET A 97 -20.30 13.42 -2.49
C MET A 97 -21.75 13.38 -1.98
N THR A 98 -22.00 12.83 -0.80
CA THR A 98 -23.34 12.84 -0.19
C THR A 98 -23.81 14.26 0.14
N ALA A 99 -22.94 15.11 0.71
CA ALA A 99 -23.27 16.50 1.00
C ALA A 99 -23.61 17.30 -0.27
N THR A 100 -22.83 17.15 -1.34
CA THR A 100 -23.08 17.84 -2.62
C THR A 100 -24.36 17.34 -3.29
N VAL A 101 -24.62 16.02 -3.29
CA VAL A 101 -25.86 15.45 -3.82
C VAL A 101 -27.07 15.94 -3.02
N MET A 102 -27.03 15.90 -1.69
CA MET A 102 -28.11 16.43 -0.86
C MET A 102 -28.35 17.92 -1.06
N ALA A 103 -27.28 18.73 -1.15
CA ALA A 103 -27.39 20.16 -1.41
C ALA A 103 -28.01 20.45 -2.79
N THR A 104 -27.64 19.68 -3.82
CA THR A 104 -28.26 19.82 -5.16
C THR A 104 -29.71 19.34 -5.18
N ARG A 105 -30.06 18.27 -4.47
CA ARG A 105 -31.45 17.78 -4.33
C ARG A 105 -32.33 18.76 -3.57
N ASN A 106 -31.87 19.32 -2.46
CA ASN A 106 -32.61 20.32 -1.69
C ASN A 106 -32.81 21.62 -2.48
N ARG A 107 -31.82 22.04 -3.28
CA ARG A 107 -32.00 23.18 -4.20
C ARG A 107 -32.98 22.90 -5.34
N ALA A 108 -33.04 21.66 -5.82
CA ALA A 108 -34.00 21.26 -6.85
C ALA A 108 -35.43 21.10 -6.32
N ALA A 109 -35.59 20.73 -5.04
CA ALA A 109 -36.89 20.57 -4.38
C ALA A 109 -37.45 21.86 -3.75
N GLY A 110 -36.61 22.86 -3.50
CA GLY A 110 -37.02 24.18 -2.98
C GLY A 110 -37.35 25.22 -4.05
N ARG A 111 -37.59 24.80 -5.30
CA ARG A 111 -37.98 25.63 -6.43
C ARG A 111 -39.26 25.08 -7.03
#